data_AF-A0A1I7TA33-F1
#
_entry.id   AF-A0A1I7TA33-F1
#
_cell.length_a   1.000
_cell.length_b   1.000
_cell.length_c   1.000
_cell.angle_alpha   90.00
_cell.angle_beta   90.00
_cell.angle_gamma   90.00
#
_symmetry.space_group_name_H-M   'P 1'
#
loop_
_entity.id
_entity.type
_entity.pdbx_description
1 polymer ?
#
loop_
_entity_poly.entity_id
_entity_poly.type
_entity_poly.pdbx_seq_one_letter_code
_entity_poly.pdbx_strand_id
1 'polypeptide(L)'
;MEVQETENVAEKKEKKDYRLRTRGVNIKAAKKSFKDQFFMSYKDGLKMIKKMHGKGKGGQLVQRKTPRHISLPYHMSGKAAMEEACDWIAQNTVGKYRPEYKGIVVAVGEVETVSAPRVIADQYTFHTDVFINQIVFIPKLGDQYEAKVKYVQEGLMVGVVMDMITIHIKQNDQTTEDQVSIDDKILVTYNGIRIKSSLCHLKGEYVKMVEKAEIKEEILEETEQEEAEVKEEVEDEDMEE
;
A
#
# COMPACT_ATOMS: atom_id res chain seq x y z
N MET A 1 -25.20 -57.34 -15.30
CA MET A 1 -25.43 -55.88 -15.42
C MET A 1 -24.58 -55.26 -14.31
N GLU A 2 -23.29 -55.10 -14.59
CA GLU A 2 -22.27 -54.70 -13.61
C GLU A 2 -21.60 -53.44 -14.15
N VAL A 3 -21.86 -52.28 -13.56
CA VAL A 3 -21.10 -51.08 -13.86
C VAL A 3 -21.11 -50.14 -12.65
N GLN A 4 -19.95 -49.51 -12.40
CA GLN A 4 -19.74 -48.23 -11.70
C GLN A 4 -19.65 -48.21 -10.17
N GLU A 5 -18.64 -48.83 -9.56
CA GLU A 5 -18.21 -48.43 -8.20
C GLU A 5 -16.71 -48.13 -8.03
N THR A 6 -15.85 -48.51 -8.99
CA THR A 6 -14.39 -48.38 -8.83
C THR A 6 -13.82 -47.03 -9.28
N GLU A 7 -14.39 -46.37 -10.29
CA GLU A 7 -13.84 -45.10 -10.82
C GLU A 7 -14.08 -43.89 -9.88
N ASN A 8 -15.23 -43.86 -9.20
CA ASN A 8 -15.63 -42.71 -8.37
C ASN A 8 -14.81 -42.57 -7.06
N VAL A 9 -14.19 -43.65 -6.60
CA VAL A 9 -13.36 -43.66 -5.39
C VAL A 9 -11.93 -43.20 -5.69
N ALA A 10 -11.41 -43.51 -6.88
CA ALA A 10 -10.09 -43.09 -7.33
C ALA A 10 -10.02 -41.57 -7.52
N GLU A 11 -11.00 -40.97 -8.21
CA GLU A 11 -11.03 -39.50 -8.40
C GLU A 11 -11.12 -38.72 -7.08
N LYS A 12 -11.86 -39.23 -6.09
CA LYS A 12 -12.00 -38.58 -4.78
C LYS A 12 -10.71 -38.63 -3.96
N LYS A 13 -9.88 -39.67 -4.12
CA LYS A 13 -8.56 -39.75 -3.50
C LYS A 13 -7.57 -38.81 -4.19
N GLU A 14 -7.54 -38.77 -5.51
CA GLU A 14 -6.68 -37.86 -6.27
C GLU A 14 -6.99 -36.38 -5.99
N LYS A 15 -8.28 -36.01 -5.89
CA LYS A 15 -8.70 -34.64 -5.50
C LYS A 15 -8.32 -34.28 -4.06
N LYS A 16 -8.27 -35.26 -3.14
CA LYS A 16 -7.79 -35.06 -1.75
C LYS A 16 -6.26 -34.91 -1.72
N ASP A 17 -5.53 -35.74 -2.45
CA ASP A 17 -4.07 -35.69 -2.50
C ASP A 17 -3.56 -34.44 -3.24
N TYR A 18 -4.27 -34.00 -4.28
CA TYR A 18 -4.00 -32.71 -4.93
C TYR A 18 -4.20 -31.53 -3.96
N ARG A 19 -5.28 -31.53 -3.16
CA ARG A 19 -5.52 -30.51 -2.11
C ARG A 19 -4.49 -30.56 -0.97
N LEU A 20 -3.97 -31.74 -0.60
CA LEU A 20 -2.90 -31.86 0.38
C LEU A 20 -1.56 -31.36 -0.19
N ARG A 21 -1.24 -31.67 -1.45
CA ARG A 21 -0.03 -31.17 -2.14
C ARG A 21 -0.06 -29.66 -2.34
N THR A 22 -1.21 -29.08 -2.67
CA THR A 22 -1.37 -27.62 -2.82
C THR A 22 -1.50 -26.87 -1.48
N ARG A 23 -1.88 -27.53 -0.37
CA ARG A 23 -1.83 -26.96 0.99
C ARG A 23 -0.40 -26.76 1.53
N GLY A 24 0.61 -27.34 0.88
CA GLY A 24 2.01 -27.27 1.28
C GLY A 24 2.85 -26.25 0.52
N VAL A 25 2.36 -25.71 -0.60
CA VAL A 25 2.96 -24.53 -1.25
C VAL A 25 2.47 -23.28 -0.54
N ASN A 26 2.63 -23.29 0.78
CA ASN A 26 2.82 -22.07 1.53
C ASN A 26 4.04 -21.43 0.89
N ILE A 27 3.77 -20.46 0.02
CA ILE A 27 4.40 -19.15 0.06
C ILE A 27 5.25 -19.07 1.33
N LYS A 28 6.53 -19.40 1.22
CA LYS A 28 7.55 -18.87 2.11
C LYS A 28 7.65 -17.38 1.76
N ALA A 29 6.53 -16.66 1.89
CA ALA A 29 6.61 -15.27 2.25
C ALA A 29 7.34 -15.34 3.57
N ALA A 30 8.57 -14.84 3.56
CA ALA A 30 9.03 -14.08 4.68
C ALA A 30 7.82 -13.27 5.15
N LYS A 31 7.17 -13.68 6.24
CA LYS A 31 6.17 -12.89 6.93
C LYS A 31 6.93 -11.69 7.48
N LYS A 32 7.35 -10.76 6.61
CA LYS A 32 7.36 -9.35 6.97
C LYS A 32 5.96 -9.11 7.49
N SER A 33 5.86 -8.76 8.75
CA SER A 33 4.58 -8.51 9.38
C SER A 33 3.81 -7.57 8.47
N PHE A 34 2.49 -7.73 8.31
CA PHE A 34 1.69 -6.75 7.56
C PHE A 34 1.92 -5.32 8.10
N LYS A 35 2.29 -5.23 9.39
CA LYS A 35 2.79 -4.04 10.09
C LYS A 35 4.03 -3.40 9.48
N ASP A 36 4.92 -4.18 8.87
CA ASP A 36 6.20 -3.76 8.31
C ASP A 36 6.13 -3.47 6.81
N GLN A 37 4.99 -3.72 6.16
CA GLN A 37 4.97 -3.70 4.70
C GLN A 37 5.16 -2.29 4.16
N PHE A 38 4.41 -1.26 4.55
CA PHE A 38 4.59 0.08 3.97
C PHE A 38 4.09 1.25 4.86
N PHE A 39 3.86 1.03 6.15
CA PHE A 39 3.13 2.00 6.99
C PHE A 39 3.96 2.57 8.13
N MET A 40 3.83 3.88 8.33
CA MET A 40 4.43 4.59 9.45
C MET A 40 3.92 4.02 10.78
N SER A 41 4.83 3.79 11.73
CA SER A 41 4.43 3.35 13.07
C SER A 41 3.65 4.46 13.80
N TYR A 42 2.70 4.08 14.65
CA TYR A 42 1.94 5.07 15.44
C TYR A 42 2.84 5.97 16.30
N LYS A 43 3.93 5.41 16.85
CA LYS A 43 4.91 6.17 17.63
C LYS A 43 5.64 7.22 16.78
N ASP A 44 6.00 6.88 15.55
CA ASP A 44 6.68 7.81 14.65
C ASP A 44 5.73 8.87 14.12
N GLY A 45 4.47 8.52 13.89
CA GLY A 45 3.43 9.50 13.60
C GLY A 45 3.22 10.51 14.72
N LEU A 46 3.22 10.08 15.99
CA LEU A 46 3.16 11.00 17.14
C LEU A 46 4.37 11.94 17.20
N LYS A 47 5.58 11.44 16.90
CA LYS A 47 6.78 12.29 16.79
C LYS A 47 6.64 13.30 15.66
N MET A 48 6.11 12.90 14.50
CA MET A 48 5.88 13.81 13.38
C MET A 48 4.85 14.89 13.71
N ILE A 49 3.77 14.55 14.42
CA ILE A 49 2.79 15.55 14.90
C ILE A 49 3.50 16.62 15.73
N LYS A 50 4.34 16.22 16.69
CA LYS A 50 5.10 17.17 17.52
C LYS A 50 6.05 18.04 16.70
N LYS A 51 6.78 17.46 15.74
CA LYS A 51 7.68 18.18 14.83
C LYS A 51 6.92 19.20 13.96
N MET A 52 5.77 18.80 13.41
CA MET A 52 4.95 19.64 12.54
C MET A 52 4.26 20.77 13.31
N HIS A 53 3.85 20.50 14.56
CA HIS A 53 3.32 21.53 15.46
C HIS A 53 4.36 22.62 15.75
N GLY A 54 5.63 22.23 15.98
CA GLY A 54 6.73 23.17 16.19
C GLY A 54 7.07 24.04 14.96
N LYS A 55 6.74 23.58 13.75
CA LYS A 55 6.96 24.32 12.49
C LYS A 55 5.77 25.18 12.04
N GLY A 56 4.74 25.35 12.87
CA GLY A 56 3.53 26.10 12.51
C GLY A 56 2.58 25.38 11.53
N LYS A 57 2.93 24.16 11.07
CA LYS A 57 2.07 23.29 10.26
C LYS A 57 1.13 22.41 11.11
N GLY A 58 0.79 22.90 12.32
CA GLY A 58 -0.15 22.26 13.23
C GLY A 58 -1.51 22.06 12.55
N GLY A 59 -1.98 20.81 12.48
CA GLY A 59 -3.28 20.47 11.90
C GLY A 59 -3.22 19.77 10.53
N GLN A 60 -2.05 19.61 9.92
CA GLN A 60 -1.90 18.70 8.77
C GLN A 60 -1.83 17.23 9.20
N LEU A 61 -1.27 16.95 10.37
CA LEU A 61 -1.27 15.62 11.00
C LEU A 61 -1.97 15.74 12.35
N VAL A 62 -3.01 14.94 12.56
CA VAL A 62 -3.86 15.03 13.76
C VAL A 62 -4.13 13.63 14.30
N GLN A 63 -4.03 13.49 15.63
CA GLN A 63 -4.49 12.29 16.32
C GLN A 63 -6.02 12.34 16.46
N ARG A 64 -6.70 11.27 16.06
CA ARG A 64 -8.15 11.12 16.17
C ARG A 64 -8.49 9.78 16.80
N LYS A 65 -9.50 9.78 17.67
CA LYS A 65 -10.09 8.59 18.25
C LYS A 65 -11.46 8.38 17.64
N THR A 66 -11.65 7.24 16.97
CA THR A 66 -12.84 6.99 16.14
C THR A 66 -13.66 5.85 16.74
N PRO A 67 -14.92 6.07 17.14
CA PRO A 67 -15.82 4.98 17.50
C PRO A 67 -16.14 4.15 16.26
N ARG A 68 -16.08 2.83 16.39
CA ARG A 68 -16.48 1.91 15.33
C ARG A 68 -17.19 0.70 15.93
N HIS A 69 -18.32 0.36 15.32
CA HIS A 69 -19.00 -0.89 15.58
C HIS A 69 -18.39 -1.99 14.71
N ILE A 70 -18.02 -3.12 15.31
CA ILE A 70 -17.43 -4.26 14.61
C ILE A 70 -18.29 -5.49 14.87
N SER A 71 -18.66 -6.18 13.78
CA SER A 71 -19.26 -7.50 13.80
C SER A 71 -18.22 -8.56 13.46
N LEU A 72 -17.99 -9.52 14.35
CA LEU A 72 -17.06 -10.64 14.17
C LEU A 72 -17.83 -11.97 14.09
N PRO A 73 -17.43 -12.90 13.21
CA PRO A 73 -18.04 -14.21 13.12
C PRO A 73 -17.67 -15.10 14.31
N TYR A 74 -18.50 -16.12 14.59
CA TYR A 74 -18.35 -16.97 15.78
C TYR A 74 -17.02 -17.74 15.86
N HIS A 75 -16.41 -18.10 14.74
CA HIS A 75 -15.12 -18.78 14.77
C HIS A 75 -13.98 -17.88 15.28
N MET A 76 -14.22 -16.57 15.45
CA MET A 76 -13.31 -15.61 16.07
C MET A 76 -13.68 -15.29 17.53
N SER A 77 -14.46 -16.14 18.21
CA SER A 77 -14.99 -15.90 19.57
C SER A 77 -13.96 -15.87 20.71
N GLY A 78 -12.69 -16.22 20.45
CA GLY A 78 -11.64 -16.18 21.47
C GLY A 78 -11.18 -14.76 21.74
N LYS A 79 -10.91 -14.39 23.01
CA LYS A 79 -10.44 -13.04 23.38
C LYS A 79 -9.25 -12.58 22.52
N ALA A 80 -8.22 -13.41 22.39
CA ALA A 80 -7.06 -13.11 21.57
C ALA A 80 -7.40 -12.99 20.07
N ALA A 81 -8.29 -13.84 19.56
CA ALA A 81 -8.74 -13.80 18.17
C ALA A 81 -9.57 -12.54 17.86
N MET A 82 -10.38 -12.09 18.82
CA MET A 82 -11.15 -10.84 18.71
C MET A 82 -10.23 -9.62 18.71
N GLU A 83 -9.26 -9.56 19.61
CA GLU A 83 -8.26 -8.48 19.66
C GLU A 83 -7.46 -8.41 18.34
N GLU A 84 -6.97 -9.55 17.85
CA GLU A 84 -6.26 -9.64 16.56
C GLU A 84 -7.15 -9.23 15.38
N ALA A 85 -8.42 -9.66 15.35
CA ALA A 85 -9.35 -9.29 14.30
C ALA A 85 -9.68 -7.78 14.33
N CYS A 86 -9.88 -7.20 15.51
CA CYS A 86 -10.07 -5.76 15.68
C CYS A 86 -8.85 -4.96 15.19
N ASP A 87 -7.64 -5.39 15.55
CA ASP A 87 -6.39 -4.79 15.09
C ASP A 87 -6.24 -4.89 13.57
N TRP A 88 -6.57 -6.04 12.98
CA TRP A 88 -6.54 -6.24 11.54
C TRP A 88 -7.54 -5.32 10.80
N ILE A 89 -8.76 -5.22 11.32
CA ILE A 89 -9.80 -4.32 10.79
C ILE A 89 -9.37 -2.85 10.87
N ALA A 90 -8.68 -2.48 11.95
CA ALA A 90 -8.15 -1.15 12.15
C ALA A 90 -6.99 -0.87 11.18
N GLN A 91 -6.02 -1.79 11.04
CA GLN A 91 -4.91 -1.66 10.08
C GLN A 91 -5.38 -1.53 8.62
N ASN A 92 -6.47 -2.21 8.26
CA ASN A 92 -7.10 -2.09 6.94
C ASN A 92 -7.65 -0.69 6.62
N THR A 93 -7.68 0.24 7.58
CA THR A 93 -8.05 1.64 7.35
C THR A 93 -6.88 2.51 6.91
N VAL A 94 -5.64 2.08 7.13
CA VAL A 94 -4.43 2.83 6.77
C VAL A 94 -4.37 3.02 5.25
N GLY A 95 -3.92 4.19 4.81
CA GLY A 95 -3.84 4.59 3.41
C GLY A 95 -5.18 4.98 2.77
N LYS A 96 -6.32 4.79 3.45
CA LYS A 96 -7.64 5.13 2.91
C LYS A 96 -8.05 6.54 3.30
N TYR A 97 -8.70 7.22 2.35
CA TYR A 97 -9.35 8.49 2.62
C TYR A 97 -10.67 8.28 3.35
N ARG A 98 -10.91 9.09 4.38
CA ARG A 98 -12.16 9.10 5.15
C ARG A 98 -12.81 10.47 5.03
N PRO A 99 -14.00 10.56 4.38
CA PRO A 99 -14.72 11.82 4.24
C PRO A 99 -15.05 12.49 5.57
N GLU A 100 -15.33 11.71 6.62
CA GLU A 100 -15.60 12.18 7.98
C GLU A 100 -14.50 13.10 8.54
N TYR A 101 -13.24 12.79 8.23
CA TYR A 101 -12.09 13.56 8.70
C TYR A 101 -11.50 14.45 7.61
N LYS A 102 -12.06 14.40 6.40
CA LYS A 102 -11.51 14.99 5.17
C LYS A 102 -10.00 14.70 5.00
N GLY A 103 -9.58 13.49 5.38
CA GLY A 103 -8.16 13.14 5.49
C GLY A 103 -7.88 11.66 5.27
N ILE A 104 -6.59 11.34 5.19
CA ILE A 104 -6.05 10.01 4.93
C ILE A 104 -5.49 9.45 6.22
N VAL A 105 -5.84 8.22 6.57
CA VAL A 105 -5.28 7.55 7.76
C VAL A 105 -3.84 7.12 7.46
N VAL A 106 -2.87 7.62 8.21
CA VAL A 106 -1.43 7.33 7.99
C VAL A 106 -0.91 6.26 8.93
N ALA A 107 -1.41 6.25 10.17
CA ALA A 107 -1.04 5.24 11.14
C ALA A 107 -2.21 4.92 12.05
N VAL A 108 -2.25 3.69 12.53
CA VAL A 108 -3.23 3.19 13.50
C VAL A 108 -2.48 2.78 14.76
N GLY A 109 -2.99 3.23 15.90
CA GLY A 109 -2.49 2.90 17.23
C GLY A 109 -3.27 1.75 17.85
N GLU A 110 -3.27 1.70 19.17
CA GLU A 110 -3.99 0.68 19.94
C GLU A 110 -5.52 0.83 19.78
N VAL A 111 -6.19 -0.31 19.62
CA VAL A 111 -7.66 -0.40 19.56
C VAL A 111 -8.19 -0.66 20.96
N GLU A 112 -8.98 0.27 21.48
CA GLU A 112 -9.57 0.15 22.80
C GLU A 112 -10.99 -0.42 22.69
N THR A 113 -11.26 -1.53 23.38
CA THR A 113 -12.62 -2.09 23.42
C THR A 113 -13.47 -1.33 24.44
N VAL A 114 -14.61 -0.79 23.98
CA VAL A 114 -15.50 0.07 24.79
C VAL A 114 -16.58 -0.74 25.48
N SER A 115 -17.09 -1.76 24.79
CA SER A 115 -18.18 -2.61 25.25
C SER A 115 -17.77 -4.07 25.32
N ALA A 116 -18.32 -4.82 26.27
CA ALA A 116 -18.24 -6.27 26.23
C ALA A 116 -18.93 -6.80 24.94
N PRO A 117 -18.35 -7.80 24.25
CA PRO A 117 -18.95 -8.41 23.08
C PRO A 117 -20.35 -8.93 23.35
N ARG A 118 -21.30 -8.62 22.47
CA ARG A 118 -22.69 -9.08 22.56
C ARG A 118 -23.02 -9.96 21.37
N VAL A 119 -23.81 -10.98 21.62
CA VAL A 119 -24.39 -11.81 20.56
C VAL A 119 -25.79 -11.30 20.28
N ILE A 120 -26.09 -11.03 19.01
CA ILE A 120 -27.46 -10.80 18.55
C ILE A 120 -28.00 -12.15 18.08
N ALA A 121 -29.10 -12.61 18.70
CA ALA A 121 -29.60 -13.99 18.59
C ALA A 121 -29.78 -14.49 17.14
N ASP A 122 -30.18 -13.60 16.22
CA ASP A 122 -30.51 -13.98 14.85
C ASP A 122 -29.31 -13.95 13.88
N GLN A 123 -28.20 -13.31 14.25
CA GLN A 123 -27.11 -13.01 13.31
C GLN A 123 -25.91 -13.95 13.42
N TYR A 124 -25.83 -14.77 14.47
CA TYR A 124 -24.66 -15.60 14.76
C TYR A 124 -23.34 -14.83 14.55
N THR A 125 -23.30 -13.59 15.03
CA THR A 125 -22.12 -12.71 15.06
C THR A 125 -21.96 -12.04 16.43
N PHE A 126 -20.71 -11.78 16.81
CA PHE A 126 -20.34 -10.97 17.95
C PHE A 126 -20.28 -9.51 17.54
N HIS A 127 -20.95 -8.66 18.28
CA HIS A 127 -20.98 -7.22 18.09
C HIS A 127 -20.21 -6.57 19.22
N THR A 128 -19.28 -5.70 18.87
CA THR A 128 -18.50 -4.93 19.85
C THR A 128 -18.26 -3.52 19.34
N ASP A 129 -18.33 -2.56 20.25
CA ASP A 129 -17.94 -1.19 20.01
C ASP A 129 -16.49 -1.00 20.43
N VAL A 130 -15.69 -0.46 19.51
CA VAL A 130 -14.27 -0.18 19.73
C VAL A 130 -13.95 1.28 19.42
N PHE A 131 -12.96 1.82 20.11
CA PHE A 131 -12.31 3.06 19.72
C PHE A 131 -10.98 2.77 19.04
N ILE A 132 -10.84 3.26 17.81
CA ILE A 132 -9.60 3.15 17.05
C ILE A 132 -8.83 4.47 17.19
N ASN A 133 -7.67 4.41 17.83
CA ASN A 133 -6.73 5.52 17.85
C ASN A 133 -5.99 5.56 16.51
N GLN A 134 -6.03 6.68 15.81
CA GLN A 134 -5.43 6.81 14.48
C GLN A 134 -4.81 8.19 14.28
N ILE A 135 -3.83 8.24 13.40
CA ILE A 135 -3.17 9.46 12.93
C ILE A 135 -3.68 9.73 11.53
N VAL A 136 -4.29 10.88 11.35
CA VAL A 136 -4.91 11.30 10.10
C VAL A 136 -4.12 12.47 9.53
N PHE A 137 -3.75 12.35 8.27
CA PHE A 137 -3.21 13.43 7.46
C PHE A 137 -4.35 14.16 6.76
N ILE A 138 -4.46 15.47 7.01
CA ILE A 138 -5.48 16.35 6.46
C ILE A 138 -4.75 17.33 5.52
N PRO A 139 -4.78 17.09 4.18
CA PRO A 139 -4.18 18.01 3.24
C PRO A 139 -4.94 19.34 3.23
N LYS A 140 -4.21 20.46 3.23
CA LYS A 140 -4.77 21.81 3.18
C LYS A 140 -4.46 22.43 1.82
N LEU A 141 -5.47 23.06 1.21
CA LEU A 141 -5.34 23.73 -0.08
C LEU A 141 -4.28 24.84 -0.02
N GLY A 142 -3.40 24.87 -1.00
CA GLY A 142 -2.31 25.85 -1.10
C GLY A 142 -1.07 25.53 -0.25
N ASP A 143 -1.12 24.52 0.62
CA ASP A 143 0.06 24.11 1.38
C ASP A 143 1.04 23.34 0.50
N GLN A 144 2.33 23.53 0.80
CA GLN A 144 3.44 22.87 0.14
C GLN A 144 3.89 21.62 0.89
N TYR A 145 4.05 20.54 0.14
CA TYR A 145 4.44 19.21 0.61
C TYR A 145 5.70 18.72 -0.09
N GLU A 146 6.56 18.04 0.67
CA GLU A 146 7.70 17.31 0.13
C GLU A 146 7.23 15.95 -0.39
N ALA A 147 7.52 15.67 -1.67
CA ALA A 147 7.17 14.42 -2.33
C ALA A 147 8.43 13.79 -2.94
N LYS A 148 8.56 12.47 -2.83
CA LYS A 148 9.57 11.69 -3.53
C LYS A 148 9.02 11.22 -4.87
N VAL A 149 9.70 11.49 -5.98
CA VAL A 149 9.25 11.11 -7.32
C VAL A 149 9.44 9.62 -7.52
N LYS A 150 8.37 8.90 -7.93
CA LYS A 150 8.46 7.47 -8.24
C LYS A 150 8.38 7.17 -9.72
N TYR A 151 7.62 7.97 -10.46
CA TYR A 151 7.36 7.71 -11.86
C TYR A 151 7.24 9.02 -12.62
N VAL A 152 7.93 9.09 -13.75
CA VAL A 152 7.93 10.23 -14.66
C VAL A 152 7.58 9.70 -16.05
N GLN A 153 6.49 10.22 -16.62
CA GLN A 153 6.10 9.97 -18.01
C GLN A 153 5.72 11.32 -18.66
N GLU A 154 5.74 11.39 -19.99
CA GLU A 154 5.31 12.58 -20.73
C GLU A 154 3.90 13.01 -20.32
N GLY A 155 3.79 14.20 -19.73
CA GLY A 155 2.54 14.80 -19.26
C GLY A 155 2.07 14.36 -17.87
N LEU A 156 2.69 13.36 -17.23
CA LEU A 156 2.28 12.88 -15.91
C LEU A 156 3.45 12.48 -15.02
N MET A 157 3.57 13.17 -13.88
CA MET A 157 4.53 12.84 -12.83
C MET A 157 3.80 12.36 -11.58
N VAL A 158 4.25 11.23 -11.01
CA VAL A 158 3.72 10.67 -9.78
C VAL A 158 4.77 10.77 -8.68
N GLY A 159 4.44 11.53 -7.65
CA GLY A 159 5.19 11.59 -6.41
C GLY A 159 4.51 10.81 -5.29
N VAL A 160 5.27 10.54 -4.23
CA VAL A 160 4.76 9.97 -2.99
C VAL A 160 5.15 10.89 -1.83
N VAL A 161 4.14 11.37 -1.11
CA VAL A 161 4.27 12.17 0.10
C VAL A 161 4.31 11.23 1.31
N MET A 162 5.30 11.42 2.19
CA MET A 162 5.51 10.59 3.40
C MET A 162 5.59 9.09 3.08
N ASP A 163 6.14 8.71 1.92
CA ASP A 163 6.25 7.33 1.42
C ASP A 163 4.94 6.52 1.33
N MET A 164 3.79 7.16 1.56
CA MET A 164 2.49 6.50 1.62
C MET A 164 1.45 7.11 0.67
N ILE A 165 1.43 8.43 0.49
CA ILE A 165 0.34 9.12 -0.21
C ILE A 165 0.77 9.48 -1.63
N THR A 166 0.11 8.90 -2.63
CA THR A 166 0.38 9.23 -4.03
C THR A 166 -0.16 10.62 -4.41
N ILE A 167 0.66 11.43 -5.05
CA ILE A 167 0.30 12.73 -5.61
C ILE A 167 0.58 12.74 -7.12
N HIS A 168 -0.43 13.16 -7.88
CA HIS A 168 -0.33 13.45 -9.31
C HIS A 168 0.08 14.89 -9.47
N ILE A 169 1.18 15.11 -10.17
CA ILE A 169 1.80 16.41 -10.31
C ILE A 169 1.68 16.81 -11.76
N LYS A 170 1.05 17.96 -11.99
CA LYS A 170 0.98 18.54 -13.33
C LYS A 170 2.36 19.08 -13.70
N GLN A 171 2.91 18.61 -14.81
CA GLN A 171 4.15 19.13 -15.37
C GLN A 171 3.92 20.58 -15.82
N ASN A 172 4.91 21.43 -15.54
CA ASN A 172 4.94 22.84 -15.91
C ASN A 172 6.30 23.15 -16.54
N ASP A 173 6.49 24.33 -17.12
CA ASP A 173 7.75 24.69 -17.81
C ASP A 173 9.00 24.53 -16.91
N GLN A 174 8.84 24.77 -15.59
CA GLN A 174 9.88 24.58 -14.58
C GLN A 174 10.27 23.10 -14.33
N THR A 175 9.37 22.14 -14.58
CA THR A 175 9.70 20.71 -14.43
C THR A 175 10.61 20.20 -15.55
N THR A 176 10.48 20.77 -16.74
CA THR A 176 11.32 20.47 -17.90
C THR A 176 12.71 21.08 -17.77
N GLU A 177 12.82 22.25 -17.13
CA GLU A 177 14.11 22.90 -16.84
C GLU A 177 14.92 22.14 -15.78
N ASP A 178 14.27 21.65 -14.73
CA ASP A 178 14.98 21.02 -13.59
C ASP A 178 15.42 19.56 -13.85
N GLN A 179 15.00 18.94 -14.97
CA GLN A 179 15.27 17.54 -15.33
C GLN A 179 15.01 16.57 -14.15
N VAL A 180 13.77 16.56 -13.67
CA VAL A 180 13.37 15.73 -12.53
C VAL A 180 13.56 14.24 -12.85
N SER A 181 14.38 13.57 -12.04
CA SER A 181 14.67 12.14 -12.15
C SER A 181 13.86 11.32 -11.14
N ILE A 182 13.86 10.00 -11.34
CA ILE A 182 13.27 9.06 -10.37
C ILE A 182 14.03 9.22 -9.04
N ASP A 183 13.31 9.15 -7.93
CA ASP A 183 13.79 9.29 -6.56
C ASP A 183 14.14 10.70 -6.06
N ASP A 184 13.99 11.75 -6.89
CA ASP A 184 14.19 13.14 -6.46
C ASP A 184 13.15 13.59 -5.42
N LYS A 185 13.57 14.50 -4.53
CA LYS A 185 12.65 15.18 -3.59
C LYS A 185 12.24 16.53 -4.13
N ILE A 186 10.94 16.68 -4.31
CA ILE A 186 10.33 17.86 -4.91
C ILE A 186 9.31 18.49 -3.97
N LEU A 187 9.13 19.80 -4.11
CA LEU A 187 8.14 20.57 -3.40
C LEU A 187 6.90 20.74 -4.29
N VAL A 188 5.74 20.34 -3.77
CA VAL A 188 4.48 20.33 -4.50
C VAL A 188 3.42 21.11 -3.74
N THR A 189 2.74 22.04 -4.42
CA THR A 189 1.56 22.73 -3.87
C THR A 189 0.32 21.87 -4.07
N TYR A 190 -0.43 21.64 -3.02
CA TYR A 190 -1.68 20.86 -3.09
C TYR A 190 -2.85 21.70 -3.61
N ASN A 191 -3.45 21.24 -4.71
CA ASN A 191 -4.61 21.89 -5.35
C ASN A 191 -5.94 21.15 -5.12
N GLY A 192 -5.91 19.83 -4.92
CA GLY A 192 -7.14 19.09 -4.69
C GLY A 192 -6.97 17.58 -4.62
N ILE A 193 -8.05 16.88 -4.31
CA ILE A 193 -8.06 15.43 -4.12
C ILE A 193 -8.96 14.78 -5.16
N ARG A 194 -8.50 13.66 -5.74
CA ARG A 194 -9.31 12.78 -6.56
C ARG A 194 -9.44 11.44 -5.84
N ILE A 195 -10.66 11.10 -5.45
CA ILE A 195 -10.98 9.86 -4.76
C ILE A 195 -11.55 8.91 -5.81
N LYS A 196 -10.86 7.80 -6.07
CA LYS A 196 -11.39 6.68 -6.88
C LYS A 196 -11.61 5.51 -5.93
N SER A 197 -12.87 5.24 -5.60
CA SER A 197 -13.25 4.23 -4.60
C SER A 197 -12.56 4.48 -3.25
N SER A 198 -11.61 3.63 -2.83
CA SER A 198 -10.83 3.77 -1.60
C SER A 198 -9.43 4.36 -1.78
N LEU A 199 -8.97 4.53 -3.02
CA LEU A 199 -7.65 5.07 -3.35
C LEU A 199 -7.71 6.58 -3.47
N CYS A 200 -6.82 7.23 -2.72
CA CYS A 200 -6.67 8.67 -2.71
C CYS A 200 -5.49 9.08 -3.59
N HIS A 201 -5.80 9.89 -4.60
CA HIS A 201 -4.80 10.56 -5.40
C HIS A 201 -4.87 12.06 -5.12
N LEU A 202 -3.82 12.61 -4.51
CA LEU A 202 -3.69 14.04 -4.40
C LEU A 202 -3.36 14.62 -5.79
N LYS A 203 -3.78 15.85 -6.05
CA LYS A 203 -3.37 16.64 -7.20
C LYS A 203 -2.58 17.83 -6.70
N GLY A 204 -1.47 18.10 -7.35
CA GLY A 204 -0.67 19.26 -7.06
C GLY A 204 0.05 19.82 -8.28
N GLU A 205 0.60 21.01 -8.09
CA GLU A 205 1.47 21.68 -9.05
C GLU A 205 2.89 21.71 -8.50
N TYR A 206 3.85 21.50 -9.40
CA TYR A 206 5.26 21.58 -9.08
C TYR A 206 5.66 23.01 -8.75
N VAL A 207 6.47 23.18 -7.71
CA VAL A 207 7.00 24.50 -7.32
C VAL A 207 8.51 24.57 -7.47
N LYS A 208 9.24 23.62 -6.87
CA LYS A 208 10.69 23.66 -6.84
C LYS A 208 11.28 22.29 -6.50
N MET A 209 12.46 21.99 -7.01
CA MET A 209 13.28 20.88 -6.54
C MET A 209 13.92 21.20 -5.19
N VAL A 210 13.85 20.28 -4.23
CA VAL A 210 14.45 20.46 -2.89
C VAL A 210 15.80 19.76 -2.82
N GLU A 211 15.87 18.51 -3.27
CA GLU A 211 17.10 17.72 -3.32
C GLU A 211 17.09 16.86 -4.60
N LYS A 212 18.14 16.97 -5.42
CA LYS A 212 18.45 15.96 -6.44
C LYS A 212 18.91 14.70 -5.73
N ALA A 213 18.39 13.55 -6.12
CA ALA A 213 18.91 12.28 -5.66
C ALA A 213 20.38 12.16 -6.08
N GLU A 214 21.23 11.71 -5.15
CA GLU A 214 22.55 11.20 -5.53
C GLU A 214 22.32 10.02 -6.47
N ILE A 215 22.86 10.14 -7.67
CA ILE A 215 22.88 9.05 -8.65
C ILE A 215 23.59 7.89 -7.96
N LYS A 216 22.85 6.87 -7.55
CA LYS A 216 23.44 5.55 -7.41
C LYS A 216 23.70 5.10 -8.82
N GLU A 217 24.94 5.28 -9.27
CA GLU A 217 25.47 4.54 -10.41
C GLU A 217 25.31 3.06 -10.05
N GLU A 218 24.19 2.47 -10.47
CA GLU A 218 24.21 1.06 -10.82
C GLU A 218 25.22 0.97 -11.97
N ILE A 219 26.35 0.37 -11.65
CA ILE A 219 27.36 -0.10 -12.59
C ILE A 219 26.61 -0.95 -13.63
N LEU A 220 26.27 -0.33 -14.76
CA LEU A 220 26.03 -0.99 -16.03
C LEU A 220 27.41 -1.39 -16.57
N GLU A 221 28.01 -2.42 -15.97
CA GLU A 221 29.04 -3.20 -16.64
C GLU A 221 28.36 -4.41 -17.28
N GLU A 222 28.52 -4.48 -18.61
CA GLU A 222 28.33 -5.63 -19.49
C GLU A 222 26.89 -5.96 -19.92
N THR A 223 26.36 -5.15 -20.85
CA THR A 223 25.41 -5.61 -21.89
C THR A 223 25.90 -5.23 -23.30
N GLU A 224 27.22 -5.25 -23.54
CA GLU A 224 27.80 -5.01 -24.88
C GLU A 224 28.52 -6.23 -25.50
N GLN A 225 28.39 -7.43 -24.93
CA GLN A 225 28.94 -8.65 -25.53
C GLN A 225 27.91 -9.77 -25.48
N GLU A 226 26.99 -9.79 -26.44
CA GLU A 226 26.32 -11.02 -26.93
C GLU A 226 25.42 -10.74 -28.15
N GLU A 227 25.16 -9.48 -28.55
CA GLU A 227 24.48 -9.17 -29.81
C GLU A 227 25.37 -9.24 -31.08
N ALA A 228 26.66 -9.58 -30.94
CA ALA A 228 27.58 -9.70 -32.07
C ALA A 228 27.70 -11.12 -32.65
N GLU A 229 27.24 -12.17 -31.96
CA GLU A 229 27.42 -13.56 -32.43
C GLU A 229 26.23 -14.15 -33.21
N VAL A 230 25.10 -13.44 -33.34
CA VAL A 230 23.89 -14.01 -33.99
C VAL A 230 23.67 -13.48 -35.42
N LYS A 231 24.67 -12.85 -36.05
CA LYS A 231 24.59 -12.35 -37.44
C LYS A 231 25.62 -12.92 -38.41
N GLU A 232 26.47 -13.86 -38.00
CA GLU A 232 27.51 -14.43 -38.88
C GLU A 232 27.35 -15.94 -39.18
N GLU A 233 26.20 -16.55 -38.84
CA GLU A 233 25.91 -17.98 -39.16
C GLU A 233 24.71 -18.18 -40.12
N VAL A 234 24.32 -17.17 -40.89
CA VAL A 234 23.27 -17.32 -41.93
C VAL A 234 23.74 -16.72 -43.26
N GLU A 235 24.85 -17.22 -43.79
CA GLU A 235 25.21 -17.17 -45.21
C GLU A 235 26.33 -18.23 -45.39
N ASP A 236 26.14 -19.13 -46.37
CA ASP A 236 26.99 -20.31 -46.71
C ASP A 236 26.70 -21.55 -45.83
N GLU A 237 25.91 -22.56 -46.23
CA GLU A 237 26.14 -23.49 -47.33
C GLU A 237 24.79 -24.13 -47.76
N ASP A 238 24.17 -23.61 -48.81
CA ASP A 238 23.09 -24.28 -49.55
C ASP A 238 23.44 -24.18 -51.06
N MET A 239 24.54 -24.85 -51.42
CA MET A 239 25.08 -25.14 -52.76
C MET A 239 26.25 -26.10 -52.47
N GLU A 240 26.23 -27.38 -52.82
CA GLU A 240 26.32 -27.94 -54.16
C GLU A 240 25.97 -29.45 -54.13
N GLU A 241 25.27 -29.87 -55.18
CA GLU A 241 25.31 -31.17 -55.90
C GLU A 241 25.36 -32.53 -55.16
#